data_AF-A0A0J5H2T0-F1
#
_entry.id   AF-A0A0J5H2T0-F1
#
_cell.length_a   1.000
_cell.length_b   1.000
_cell.length_c   1.000
_cell.angle_alpha   90.00
_cell.angle_beta   90.00
_cell.angle_gamma   90.00
#
_symmetry.space_group_name_H-M   'P 1'
#
loop_
_entity.id
_entity.type
_entity.pdbx_description
1 polymer ?
#
loop_
_entity_poly.entity_id
_entity_poly.type
_entity_poly.pdbx_seq_one_letter_code
_entity_poly.pdbx_strand_id
1 'polypeptide(L)'
;MGNNGYAQDEAGRTFRYKSQEQLEAIEFERIKKRDRRHFTFTHMRNIREITDNLPNKICGYVLSLQPYIKWESNVLVNADGNPLDEKQFAKALKVTPKTVKTVIAQLIQEDIVEQDDRGNYVMNNRYHFRKKLKGDEESMVVKTFFSTLKAVKLKPAELGALYKLLPYVHYETNMICANPFEEYPQDIRFLSGKHIAEMLGMHEKKAIEVLRELKKAGAIAETTKFVKDARVKYITLNPFIFYRKAGQPDASLIAMFASKEY
;
A
#
# COMPACT_ATOMS: atom_id res chain seq x y z
N MET A 1 -26.44 12.70 31.46
CA MET A 1 -25.68 13.92 31.82
C MET A 1 -24.20 13.63 31.59
N GLY A 2 -23.53 14.43 30.76
CA GLY A 2 -22.16 14.18 30.31
C GLY A 2 -21.14 14.36 31.43
N ASN A 3 -20.32 13.35 31.65
CA ASN A 3 -19.24 13.36 32.63
C ASN A 3 -18.04 14.10 32.01
N ASN A 4 -17.81 15.37 32.41
CA ASN A 4 -16.85 16.28 31.77
C ASN A 4 -15.35 15.91 32.00
N GLY A 5 -15.02 14.71 32.48
CA GLY A 5 -13.63 14.27 32.69
C GLY A 5 -12.91 14.96 33.86
N TYR A 6 -13.68 15.45 34.83
CA TYR A 6 -13.20 16.09 36.06
C TYR A 6 -13.70 15.33 37.27
N ALA A 7 -12.82 15.04 38.23
CA ALA A 7 -13.13 14.50 39.54
C ALA A 7 -12.73 15.52 40.61
N GLN A 8 -13.39 15.53 41.77
CA GLN A 8 -13.00 16.35 42.92
C GLN A 8 -12.50 15.46 44.05
N ASP A 9 -11.42 15.87 44.73
CA ASP A 9 -11.00 15.25 45.99
C ASP A 9 -11.82 15.75 47.19
N GLU A 10 -11.59 15.17 48.36
CA GLU A 10 -12.27 15.53 49.62
C GLU A 10 -12.02 16.99 50.05
N ALA A 11 -11.00 17.65 49.47
CA ALA A 11 -10.67 19.05 49.71
C ALA A 11 -11.23 19.99 48.61
N GLY A 12 -12.09 19.49 47.70
CA GLY A 12 -12.71 20.25 46.63
C GLY A 12 -11.77 20.56 45.44
N ARG A 13 -10.57 19.98 45.40
CA ARG A 13 -9.62 20.19 44.30
C ARG A 13 -10.03 19.34 43.11
N THR A 14 -10.14 19.99 41.96
CA THR A 14 -10.60 19.34 40.74
C THR A 14 -9.41 18.79 39.96
N PHE A 15 -9.41 17.49 39.66
CA PHE A 15 -8.40 16.83 38.84
C PHE A 15 -9.03 16.28 37.58
N ARG A 16 -8.31 16.47 36.46
CA ARG A 16 -8.70 15.91 35.18
C ARG A 16 -8.28 14.46 35.14
N TYR A 17 -9.23 13.54 35.14
CA TYR A 17 -8.95 12.14 34.89
C TYR A 17 -9.28 11.81 33.44
N LYS A 18 -8.43 10.99 32.82
CA LYS A 18 -8.69 10.42 31.51
C LYS A 18 -8.84 8.93 31.70
N SER A 19 -9.86 8.33 31.08
CA SER A 19 -9.93 6.87 31.06
C SER A 19 -8.72 6.30 30.32
N GLN A 20 -8.41 5.03 30.56
CA GLN A 20 -7.34 4.33 29.85
C GLN A 20 -7.58 4.38 28.33
N GLU A 21 -8.82 4.17 27.88
CA GLU A 21 -9.22 4.31 26.48
C GLU A 21 -8.97 5.71 25.91
N GLN A 22 -9.23 6.78 26.68
CA GLN A 22 -8.94 8.15 26.25
C GLN A 22 -7.44 8.44 26.15
N LEU A 23 -6.63 7.86 27.05
CA LEU A 23 -5.18 7.97 26.99
C LEU A 23 -4.63 7.21 25.78
N GLU A 24 -5.13 6.01 25.51
CA GLU A 24 -4.79 5.19 24.35
C GLU A 24 -5.18 5.89 23.04
N ALA A 25 -6.37 6.48 22.95
CA ALA A 25 -6.79 7.26 21.78
C ALA A 25 -5.91 8.49 21.55
N ILE A 26 -5.51 9.21 22.61
CA ILE A 26 -4.62 10.37 22.51
C ILE A 26 -3.22 9.97 22.05
N GLU A 27 -2.68 8.88 22.59
CA GLU A 27 -1.36 8.39 22.20
C GLU A 27 -1.39 7.82 20.77
N PHE A 28 -2.44 7.11 20.39
CA PHE A 28 -2.69 6.66 19.02
C PHE A 28 -2.73 7.85 18.05
N GLU A 29 -3.47 8.92 18.38
CA GLU A 29 -3.49 10.16 17.58
C GLU A 29 -2.11 10.83 17.49
N ARG A 30 -1.33 10.77 18.57
CA ARG A 30 0.04 11.31 18.59
C ARG A 30 0.99 10.48 17.70
N ILE A 31 0.87 9.15 17.73
CA ILE A 31 1.62 8.23 16.86
C ILE A 31 1.20 8.41 15.40
N LYS A 32 -0.11 8.53 15.11
CA LYS A 32 -0.67 8.85 13.78
C LYS A 32 -0.05 10.12 13.22
N LYS A 33 0.09 11.17 14.05
CA LYS A 33 0.71 12.46 13.66
C LYS A 33 2.23 12.41 13.50
N ARG A 34 2.93 11.41 14.04
CA ARG A 34 4.39 11.27 13.99
C ARG A 34 4.91 10.53 12.76
N ASP A 35 4.07 9.83 12.00
CA ASP A 35 4.53 9.14 10.79
C ASP A 35 4.87 10.16 9.68
N ARG A 36 6.16 10.51 9.56
CA ARG A 36 6.68 11.48 8.57
C ARG A 36 7.05 10.84 7.24
N ARG A 37 6.80 9.53 7.05
CA ARG A 37 7.16 8.84 5.81
C ARG A 37 6.38 9.44 4.64
N HIS A 38 7.06 9.60 3.50
CA HIS A 38 6.38 9.98 2.26
C HIS A 38 5.68 8.76 1.67
N PHE A 39 4.40 8.95 1.33
CA PHE A 39 3.58 7.92 0.70
C PHE A 39 2.57 8.52 -0.28
N THR A 40 1.97 7.64 -1.06
CA THR A 40 0.78 7.88 -1.89
C THR A 40 -0.35 6.98 -1.42
N PHE A 41 -1.57 7.40 -1.70
CA PHE A 41 -2.74 6.56 -1.57
C PHE A 41 -3.03 5.86 -2.90
N THR A 42 -3.50 4.63 -2.78
CA THR A 42 -4.02 3.82 -3.87
C THR A 42 -5.46 3.45 -3.54
N HIS A 43 -6.41 3.80 -4.41
CA HIS A 43 -7.82 3.51 -4.17
C HIS A 43 -8.17 2.07 -4.56
N MET A 44 -8.42 1.22 -3.57
CA MET A 44 -8.42 -0.24 -3.71
C MET A 44 -9.46 -0.80 -4.68
N ARG A 45 -10.66 -0.18 -4.77
CA ARG A 45 -11.70 -0.64 -5.71
C ARG A 45 -11.38 -0.21 -7.14
N ASN A 46 -11.16 1.09 -7.36
CA ASN A 46 -10.83 1.65 -8.68
C ASN A 46 -9.61 0.99 -9.33
N ILE A 47 -8.54 0.69 -8.58
CA ILE A 47 -7.35 0.07 -9.19
C ILE A 47 -7.61 -1.32 -9.79
N ARG A 48 -8.75 -1.95 -9.51
CA ARG A 48 -9.14 -3.21 -10.17
C ARG A 48 -9.31 -3.07 -11.68
N GLU A 49 -9.68 -1.88 -12.16
CA GLU A 49 -9.70 -1.56 -13.59
C GLU A 49 -8.32 -1.76 -14.24
N ILE A 50 -7.25 -1.50 -13.49
CA ILE A 50 -5.85 -1.71 -13.90
C ILE A 50 -5.41 -3.15 -13.60
N THR A 51 -5.60 -3.62 -12.37
CA THR A 51 -5.00 -4.90 -11.92
C THR A 51 -5.61 -6.11 -12.60
N ASP A 52 -6.89 -6.05 -12.96
CA ASP A 52 -7.60 -7.21 -13.50
C ASP A 52 -7.37 -7.32 -15.02
N ASN A 53 -7.06 -6.22 -15.70
CA ASN A 53 -6.98 -6.15 -17.16
C ASN A 53 -5.55 -6.03 -17.72
N LEU A 54 -4.61 -5.43 -16.97
CA LEU A 54 -3.28 -5.15 -17.53
C LEU A 54 -2.23 -6.22 -17.20
N PRO A 55 -1.23 -6.41 -18.08
CA PRO A 55 -0.11 -7.30 -17.79
C PRO A 55 0.68 -6.85 -16.56
N ASN A 56 1.21 -7.80 -15.78
CA ASN A 56 1.99 -7.49 -14.57
C ASN A 56 3.12 -6.49 -14.85
N LYS A 57 3.80 -6.60 -16.00
CA LYS A 57 4.87 -5.66 -16.35
C LYS A 57 4.41 -4.19 -16.34
N ILE A 58 3.20 -3.91 -16.83
CA ILE A 58 2.62 -2.56 -16.86
C ILE A 58 2.23 -2.12 -15.45
N CYS A 59 1.54 -2.98 -14.69
CA CYS A 59 1.25 -2.75 -13.28
C CYS A 59 2.50 -2.42 -12.45
N GLY A 60 3.64 -3.05 -12.76
CA GLY A 60 4.91 -2.75 -12.10
C GLY A 60 5.45 -1.37 -12.42
N TYR A 61 5.22 -0.86 -13.62
CA TYR A 61 5.54 0.52 -13.98
C TYR A 61 4.66 1.51 -13.21
N VAL A 62 3.36 1.23 -13.09
CA VAL A 62 2.44 2.04 -12.28
C VAL A 62 2.93 2.15 -10.83
N LEU A 63 3.24 1.02 -10.19
CA LEU A 63 3.77 1.01 -8.83
C LEU A 63 5.08 1.78 -8.72
N SER A 64 5.97 1.66 -9.71
CA SER A 64 7.28 2.33 -9.73
C SER A 64 7.17 3.86 -9.84
N LEU A 65 6.07 4.38 -10.41
CA LEU A 65 5.84 5.82 -10.55
C LEU A 65 5.26 6.48 -9.30
N GLN A 66 4.65 5.71 -8.39
CA GLN A 66 4.03 6.26 -7.18
C GLN A 66 4.95 7.17 -6.34
N PRO A 67 6.23 6.84 -6.11
CA PRO A 67 7.14 7.71 -5.36
C PRO A 67 7.46 9.07 -5.99
N TYR A 68 6.99 9.31 -7.21
CA TYR A 68 7.21 10.54 -7.97
C TYR A 68 5.95 11.43 -8.00
N ILE A 69 4.84 10.98 -7.40
CA ILE A 69 3.59 11.76 -7.36
C ILE A 69 3.76 12.95 -6.41
N LYS A 70 3.64 14.17 -6.96
CA LYS A 70 3.66 15.43 -6.21
C LYS A 70 2.41 15.58 -5.35
N TRP A 71 2.58 16.20 -4.18
CA TRP A 71 1.48 16.54 -3.29
C TRP A 71 0.44 17.43 -4.00
N GLU A 72 -0.84 17.13 -3.80
CA GLU A 72 -2.07 17.75 -4.33
C GLU A 72 -2.26 17.76 -5.85
N SER A 73 -1.22 18.02 -6.62
CA SER A 73 -1.27 18.14 -8.08
C SER A 73 -1.18 16.82 -8.83
N ASN A 74 -0.71 15.74 -8.18
CA ASN A 74 -0.41 14.44 -8.78
C ASN A 74 0.58 14.45 -9.97
N VAL A 75 1.19 15.59 -10.31
CA VAL A 75 2.25 15.69 -11.31
C VAL A 75 3.42 14.79 -10.92
N LEU A 76 3.96 14.06 -11.89
CA LEU A 76 5.14 13.23 -11.70
C LEU A 76 6.39 14.11 -11.70
N VAL A 77 7.08 14.17 -10.56
CA VAL A 77 8.23 15.03 -10.33
C VAL A 77 9.44 14.29 -9.77
N ASN A 78 10.62 14.82 -10.01
CA ASN A 78 11.87 14.36 -9.41
C ASN A 78 11.99 14.80 -7.94
N ALA A 79 13.14 14.51 -7.30
CA ALA A 79 13.39 14.87 -5.91
C ALA A 79 13.41 16.39 -5.65
N ASP A 80 13.75 17.18 -6.68
CA ASP A 80 13.79 18.65 -6.62
C ASP A 80 12.42 19.28 -6.89
N GLY A 81 11.40 18.48 -7.20
CA GLY A 81 10.04 18.94 -7.50
C GLY A 81 9.82 19.38 -8.96
N ASN A 82 10.80 19.14 -9.84
CA ASN A 82 10.70 19.41 -11.27
C ASN A 82 9.98 18.26 -11.99
N PRO A 83 9.15 18.54 -13.02
CA PRO A 83 8.52 17.49 -13.83
C PRO A 83 9.53 16.47 -14.37
N LEU A 84 9.14 15.19 -14.40
CA LEU A 84 10.02 14.13 -14.89
C LEU A 84 10.34 14.29 -16.38
N ASP A 85 11.63 14.30 -16.70
CA ASP A 85 12.12 14.15 -18.08
C ASP A 85 12.24 12.67 -18.49
N GLU A 86 12.49 12.40 -19.78
CA GLU A 86 12.64 11.02 -20.30
C GLU A 86 13.74 10.21 -19.59
N LYS A 87 14.85 10.85 -19.20
CA LYS A 87 15.96 10.16 -18.50
C LYS A 87 15.54 9.78 -17.08
N GLN A 88 14.80 10.64 -16.41
CA GLN A 88 14.29 10.40 -15.07
C GLN A 88 13.18 9.35 -15.08
N PHE A 89 12.32 9.32 -16.10
CA PHE A 89 11.38 8.21 -16.33
C PHE A 89 12.11 6.89 -16.56
N ALA A 90 13.15 6.87 -17.40
CA ALA A 90 13.97 5.67 -17.64
C ALA A 90 14.54 5.12 -16.34
N LYS A 91 15.06 6.01 -15.48
CA LYS A 91 15.57 5.65 -14.15
C LYS A 91 14.46 5.14 -13.22
N ALA A 92 13.31 5.81 -13.16
CA ALA A 92 12.17 5.45 -12.32
C ALA A 92 11.62 4.05 -12.68
N LEU A 93 11.46 3.80 -13.98
CA LEU A 93 10.91 2.57 -14.52
C LEU A 93 11.95 1.45 -14.68
N LYS A 94 13.24 1.77 -14.53
CA LYS A 94 14.39 0.88 -14.77
C LYS A 94 14.37 0.29 -16.18
N VAL A 95 14.14 1.15 -17.18
CA VAL A 95 14.11 0.78 -18.61
C VAL A 95 15.04 1.68 -19.43
N THR A 96 15.26 1.33 -20.69
CA THR A 96 16.02 2.19 -21.61
C THR A 96 15.20 3.41 -22.02
N PRO A 97 15.82 4.56 -22.38
CA PRO A 97 15.11 5.73 -22.88
C PRO A 97 14.17 5.44 -24.06
N LYS A 98 14.57 4.54 -24.96
CA LYS A 98 13.73 4.07 -26.08
C LYS A 98 12.43 3.42 -25.58
N THR A 99 12.49 2.65 -24.50
CA THR A 99 11.34 1.95 -23.91
C THR A 99 10.40 2.92 -23.18
N VAL A 100 10.92 4.04 -22.64
CA VAL A 100 10.13 5.03 -21.90
C VAL A 100 8.96 5.55 -22.74
N LYS A 101 9.22 5.93 -24.00
CA LYS A 101 8.16 6.47 -24.89
C LYS A 101 7.01 5.49 -25.08
N THR A 102 7.33 4.22 -25.32
CA THR A 102 6.33 3.16 -25.46
C THR A 102 5.55 2.93 -24.17
N VAL A 103 6.24 2.92 -23.02
CA VAL A 103 5.57 2.73 -21.71
C VAL A 103 4.66 3.90 -21.39
N ILE A 104 5.11 5.14 -21.57
CA ILE A 104 4.29 6.34 -21.32
C ILE A 104 3.08 6.35 -22.25
N ALA A 105 3.26 6.11 -23.54
CA ALA A 105 2.15 6.06 -24.50
C ALA A 105 1.11 5.02 -24.09
N GLN A 106 1.56 3.85 -23.62
CA GLN A 106 0.66 2.82 -23.10
C GLN A 106 -0.04 3.28 -21.81
N LEU A 107 0.65 3.89 -20.86
CA LEU A 107 0.03 4.38 -19.63
C LEU A 107 -1.02 5.48 -19.89
N ILE A 108 -0.81 6.30 -20.93
CA ILE A 108 -1.80 7.29 -21.39
C ILE A 108 -2.99 6.62 -22.05
N GLN A 109 -2.75 5.64 -22.92
CA GLN A 109 -3.82 4.89 -23.58
C GLN A 109 -4.74 4.18 -22.58
N GLU A 110 -4.18 3.70 -21.46
CA GLU A 110 -4.92 3.03 -20.39
C GLU A 110 -5.48 4.00 -19.33
N ASP A 111 -5.43 5.31 -19.56
CA ASP A 111 -5.92 6.37 -18.65
C ASP A 111 -5.26 6.35 -17.25
N ILE A 112 -4.04 5.82 -17.14
CA ILE A 112 -3.30 5.76 -15.86
C ILE A 112 -2.50 7.05 -15.64
N VAL A 113 -1.98 7.59 -16.73
CA VAL A 113 -1.22 8.85 -16.76
C VAL A 113 -1.86 9.76 -17.79
N GLU A 114 -2.01 11.03 -17.43
CA GLU A 114 -2.53 12.07 -18.32
C GLU A 114 -1.45 13.12 -18.56
N GLN A 115 -1.67 14.02 -19.52
CA GLN A 115 -0.85 15.22 -19.68
C GLN A 115 -1.69 16.45 -19.30
N ASP A 116 -1.14 17.33 -18.47
CA ASP A 116 -1.76 18.62 -18.18
C ASP A 116 -1.55 19.63 -19.33
N ASP A 117 -2.18 20.81 -19.23
CA ASP A 117 -2.08 21.88 -20.23
C ASP A 117 -0.64 22.38 -20.47
N ARG A 118 0.30 22.05 -19.58
CA ARG A 118 1.73 22.40 -19.69
C ARG A 118 2.57 21.25 -20.22
N GLY A 119 1.95 20.13 -20.59
CA GLY A 119 2.61 18.92 -21.07
C GLY A 119 3.27 18.08 -19.97
N ASN A 120 3.00 18.35 -18.69
CA ASN A 120 3.51 17.53 -17.59
C ASN A 120 2.68 16.25 -17.46
N TYR A 121 3.34 15.14 -17.13
CA TYR A 121 2.65 13.89 -16.85
C TYR A 121 2.04 13.91 -15.45
N VAL A 122 0.75 13.61 -15.36
CA VAL A 122 -0.04 13.58 -14.12
C VAL A 122 -0.56 12.17 -13.90
N MET A 123 -0.40 11.65 -12.68
CA MET A 123 -0.99 10.36 -12.33
C MET A 123 -2.50 10.52 -12.12
N ASN A 124 -3.31 9.68 -12.75
CA ASN A 124 -4.77 9.75 -12.65
C ASN A 124 -5.22 9.57 -11.19
N ASN A 125 -5.88 10.61 -10.68
CA ASN A 125 -6.36 10.74 -9.30
C ASN A 125 -7.46 9.72 -8.95
N ARG A 126 -8.07 9.07 -9.95
CA ARG A 126 -8.99 7.94 -9.76
C ARG A 126 -8.30 6.76 -9.08
N TYR A 127 -7.04 6.51 -9.40
CA TYR A 127 -6.29 5.32 -8.99
C TYR A 127 -5.28 5.61 -7.88
N HIS A 128 -4.49 6.67 -8.07
CA HIS A 128 -3.39 7.03 -7.19
C HIS A 128 -3.38 8.52 -6.93
N PHE A 129 -3.17 8.89 -5.67
CA PHE A 129 -3.17 10.31 -5.31
C PHE A 129 -2.38 10.58 -4.04
N ARG A 130 -1.99 11.85 -3.88
CA ARG A 130 -1.22 12.29 -2.73
C ARG A 130 -1.76 13.62 -2.22
N LYS A 131 -2.73 13.54 -1.32
CA LYS A 131 -3.44 14.68 -0.72
C LYS A 131 -3.97 14.29 0.65
N LYS A 132 -4.54 15.24 1.39
CA LYS A 132 -5.33 14.90 2.59
C LYS A 132 -6.57 14.11 2.18
N LEU A 133 -6.87 13.05 2.93
CA LEU A 133 -8.11 12.31 2.81
C LEU A 133 -9.28 13.12 3.38
N LYS A 134 -10.47 12.88 2.84
CA LYS A 134 -11.73 13.44 3.34
C LYS A 134 -12.69 12.31 3.71
N GLY A 135 -13.46 12.51 4.77
CA GLY A 135 -14.51 11.57 5.17
C GLY A 135 -13.98 10.14 5.43
N ASP A 136 -14.65 9.17 4.84
CA ASP A 136 -14.45 7.73 4.99
C ASP A 136 -13.44 7.12 3.99
N GLU A 137 -12.76 7.96 3.19
CA GLU A 137 -11.75 7.54 2.21
C GLU A 137 -10.62 6.68 2.81
N GLU A 138 -10.30 6.86 4.10
CA GLU A 138 -9.24 6.10 4.81
C GLU A 138 -9.48 4.59 4.77
N SER A 139 -10.74 4.16 4.78
CA SER A 139 -11.11 2.74 4.67
C SER A 139 -10.91 2.17 3.27
N MET A 140 -10.88 3.01 2.22
CA MET A 140 -10.87 2.58 0.81
C MET A 140 -9.49 2.60 0.16
N VAL A 141 -8.46 2.99 0.91
CA VAL A 141 -7.11 3.21 0.38
C VAL A 141 -6.06 2.36 1.06
N VAL A 142 -4.97 2.13 0.34
CA VAL A 142 -3.72 1.61 0.88
C VAL A 142 -2.60 2.63 0.61
N LYS A 143 -1.75 2.86 1.62
CA LYS A 143 -0.58 3.73 1.50
C LYS A 143 0.57 2.94 0.90
N THR A 144 1.33 3.57 0.01
CA THR A 144 2.59 3.05 -0.52
C THR A 144 3.74 3.94 -0.04
N PHE A 145 4.63 3.43 0.80
CA PHE A 145 5.75 4.20 1.36
C PHE A 145 6.96 4.22 0.41
N PHE A 146 7.45 5.43 0.13
CA PHE A 146 8.40 5.67 -0.96
C PHE A 146 9.79 5.08 -0.71
N SER A 147 10.33 5.28 0.49
CA SER A 147 11.69 4.85 0.84
C SER A 147 11.82 3.33 0.74
N THR A 148 10.91 2.60 1.39
CA THR A 148 10.91 1.14 1.41
C THR A 148 10.64 0.57 0.02
N LEU A 149 9.68 1.13 -0.74
CA LEU A 149 9.43 0.69 -2.12
C LEU A 149 10.67 0.85 -3.01
N LYS A 150 11.41 1.97 -2.90
CA LYS A 150 12.64 2.20 -3.68
C LYS A 150 13.78 1.23 -3.31
N ALA A 151 13.81 0.74 -2.07
CA ALA A 151 14.79 -0.24 -1.61
C ALA A 151 14.54 -1.64 -2.21
N VAL A 152 13.27 -1.99 -2.45
CA VAL A 152 12.87 -3.29 -2.99
C VAL A 152 13.46 -3.53 -4.39
N LYS A 153 14.24 -4.62 -4.50
CA LYS A 153 14.89 -5.04 -5.75
C LYS A 153 14.07 -6.13 -6.44
N LEU A 154 13.08 -5.69 -7.21
CA LEU A 154 12.23 -6.57 -8.02
C LEU A 154 12.22 -6.10 -9.48
N LYS A 155 11.97 -7.04 -10.40
CA LYS A 155 11.71 -6.76 -11.81
C LYS A 155 10.33 -6.13 -11.97
N PRO A 156 10.05 -5.39 -13.06
CA PRO A 156 8.74 -4.79 -13.29
C PRO A 156 7.58 -5.80 -13.21
N ALA A 157 7.72 -7.01 -13.76
CA ALA A 157 6.66 -8.01 -13.67
C ALA A 157 6.39 -8.51 -12.23
N GLU A 158 7.42 -8.57 -11.38
CA GLU A 158 7.27 -8.96 -9.98
C GLU A 158 6.65 -7.82 -9.16
N LEU A 159 7.07 -6.56 -9.40
CA LEU A 159 6.41 -5.38 -8.85
C LEU A 159 4.94 -5.30 -9.28
N GLY A 160 4.65 -5.71 -10.51
CA GLY A 160 3.28 -5.84 -11.00
C GLY A 160 2.44 -6.82 -10.23
N ALA A 161 2.97 -8.02 -9.99
CA ALA A 161 2.28 -9.00 -9.17
C ALA A 161 2.03 -8.47 -7.76
N LEU A 162 3.02 -7.80 -7.15
CA LEU A 162 2.87 -7.14 -5.85
C LEU A 162 1.78 -6.06 -5.88
N TYR A 163 1.74 -5.24 -6.93
CA TYR A 163 0.71 -4.21 -7.13
C TYR A 163 -0.69 -4.83 -7.25
N LYS A 164 -0.83 -5.94 -7.96
CA LYS A 164 -2.10 -6.66 -8.11
C LYS A 164 -2.64 -7.26 -6.80
N LEU A 165 -1.80 -7.40 -5.77
CA LEU A 165 -2.26 -7.83 -4.45
C LEU A 165 -2.92 -6.70 -3.65
N LEU A 166 -2.68 -5.43 -3.99
CA LEU A 166 -3.15 -4.27 -3.22
C LEU A 166 -4.67 -4.21 -3.01
N PRO A 167 -5.53 -4.53 -4.01
CA PRO A 167 -6.98 -4.56 -3.80
C PRO A 167 -7.44 -5.55 -2.73
N TYR A 168 -6.61 -6.53 -2.37
CA TYR A 168 -6.96 -7.67 -1.52
C TYR A 168 -6.36 -7.60 -0.12
N VAL A 169 -5.71 -6.48 0.23
CA VAL A 169 -5.08 -6.30 1.54
C VAL A 169 -6.14 -6.00 2.58
N HIS A 170 -6.28 -6.85 3.58
CA HIS A 170 -7.20 -6.66 4.70
C HIS A 170 -6.81 -5.47 5.58
N TYR A 171 -7.80 -4.73 6.08
CA TYR A 171 -7.58 -3.48 6.82
C TYR A 171 -6.83 -3.73 8.14
N GLU A 172 -7.27 -4.74 8.90
CA GLU A 172 -6.72 -5.00 10.23
C GLU A 172 -5.39 -5.73 10.23
N THR A 173 -5.23 -6.69 9.32
CA THR A 173 -4.17 -7.71 9.40
C THR A 173 -3.08 -7.52 8.36
N ASN A 174 -3.27 -6.63 7.37
CA ASN A 174 -2.39 -6.47 6.21
C ASN A 174 -2.18 -7.78 5.40
N MET A 175 -3.04 -8.78 5.61
CA MET A 175 -3.02 -10.08 4.93
C MET A 175 -3.87 -10.04 3.67
N ILE A 176 -3.56 -10.91 2.72
CA ILE A 176 -4.33 -11.04 1.47
C ILE A 176 -5.59 -11.88 1.69
N CYS A 177 -6.76 -11.32 1.40
CA CYS A 177 -8.06 -11.98 1.50
C CYS A 177 -9.02 -11.57 0.36
N ALA A 178 -10.06 -12.38 0.16
CA ALA A 178 -11.10 -12.14 -0.86
C ALA A 178 -12.06 -11.01 -0.48
N ASN A 179 -12.24 -10.74 0.82
CA ASN A 179 -13.08 -9.70 1.41
C ASN A 179 -12.23 -8.73 2.25
N PRO A 180 -11.44 -7.86 1.62
CA PRO A 180 -10.51 -6.94 2.31
C PRO A 180 -11.19 -5.90 3.20
N PHE A 181 -12.50 -5.70 3.04
CA PHE A 181 -13.32 -4.78 3.83
C PHE A 181 -14.15 -5.48 4.91
N GLU A 182 -13.90 -6.77 5.16
CA GLU A 182 -14.55 -7.49 6.24
C GLU A 182 -14.13 -6.91 7.60
N GLU A 183 -15.09 -6.68 8.49
CA GLU A 183 -14.81 -6.17 9.83
C GLU A 183 -14.82 -7.29 10.86
N TYR A 184 -15.58 -8.36 10.60
CA TYR A 184 -15.74 -9.49 11.51
C TYR A 184 -14.60 -10.51 11.32
N PRO A 185 -13.71 -10.70 12.32
CA PRO A 185 -12.52 -11.53 12.16
C PRO A 185 -12.79 -12.98 11.74
N GLN A 186 -13.93 -13.55 12.16
CA GLN A 186 -14.33 -14.92 11.84
C GLN A 186 -14.76 -15.10 10.37
N ASP A 187 -15.13 -14.02 9.69
CA ASP A 187 -15.66 -14.04 8.32
C ASP A 187 -14.59 -13.69 7.28
N ILE A 188 -13.35 -13.42 7.71
CA ILE A 188 -12.24 -13.10 6.81
C ILE A 188 -11.86 -14.34 5.97
N ARG A 189 -11.97 -14.21 4.65
CA ARG A 189 -11.67 -15.26 3.67
C ARG A 189 -10.27 -15.08 3.10
N PHE A 190 -9.26 -15.52 3.84
CA PHE A 190 -7.87 -15.44 3.39
C PHE A 190 -7.61 -16.23 2.10
N LEU A 191 -6.77 -15.68 1.23
CA LEU A 191 -6.40 -16.35 -0.02
C LEU A 191 -5.18 -17.26 0.19
N SER A 192 -5.28 -18.48 -0.34
CA SER A 192 -4.15 -19.41 -0.43
C SER A 192 -3.23 -19.02 -1.59
N GLY A 193 -2.02 -19.57 -1.62
CA GLY A 193 -1.11 -19.38 -2.75
C GLY A 193 -1.70 -19.81 -4.10
N LYS A 194 -2.57 -20.82 -4.12
CA LYS A 194 -3.29 -21.27 -5.33
C LYS A 194 -4.27 -20.21 -5.84
N HIS A 195 -5.12 -19.68 -4.96
CA HIS A 195 -6.06 -18.62 -5.36
C HIS A 195 -5.33 -17.34 -5.79
N ILE A 196 -4.17 -17.05 -5.19
CA ILE A 196 -3.33 -15.92 -5.61
C ILE A 196 -2.76 -16.16 -7.02
N ALA A 197 -2.38 -17.40 -7.37
CA ALA A 197 -1.93 -17.70 -8.74
C ALA A 197 -3.02 -17.45 -9.78
N GLU A 198 -4.24 -17.91 -9.50
CA GLU A 198 -5.43 -17.69 -10.34
C GLU A 198 -5.72 -16.19 -10.50
N MET A 199 -5.71 -15.44 -9.39
CA MET A 199 -5.91 -13.98 -9.38
C MET A 199 -4.85 -13.23 -10.18
N LEU A 200 -3.58 -13.67 -10.14
CA LEU A 200 -2.52 -13.06 -10.94
C LEU A 200 -2.61 -13.39 -12.44
N GLY A 201 -3.50 -14.30 -12.85
CA GLY A 201 -3.60 -14.77 -14.23
C GLY A 201 -2.37 -15.56 -14.66
N MET A 202 -1.73 -16.28 -13.72
CA MET A 202 -0.46 -16.96 -13.92
C MET A 202 -0.60 -18.46 -13.70
N HIS A 203 0.17 -19.24 -14.44
CA HIS A 203 0.36 -20.65 -14.12
C HIS A 203 0.91 -20.80 -12.69
N GLU A 204 0.39 -21.75 -11.91
CA GLU A 204 0.69 -21.93 -10.48
C GLU A 204 2.19 -21.93 -10.18
N LYS A 205 2.97 -22.73 -10.94
CA LYS A 205 4.43 -22.77 -10.80
C LYS A 205 5.09 -21.38 -10.92
N LYS A 206 4.61 -20.55 -11.86
CA LYS A 206 5.15 -19.20 -12.07
C LYS A 206 4.74 -18.25 -10.95
N ALA A 207 3.51 -18.37 -10.45
CA ALA A 207 3.05 -17.59 -9.30
C ALA A 207 3.88 -17.92 -8.05
N ILE A 208 4.16 -19.21 -7.79
CA ILE A 208 5.01 -19.64 -6.67
C ILE A 208 6.42 -19.04 -6.78
N GLU A 209 7.02 -19.04 -7.98
CA GLU A 209 8.31 -18.38 -8.22
C GLU A 209 8.24 -16.89 -7.89
N VAL A 210 7.22 -16.18 -8.37
CA VAL A 210 7.04 -14.75 -8.10
C VAL A 210 6.88 -14.50 -6.60
N LEU A 211 6.00 -15.23 -5.91
CA LEU A 211 5.82 -15.12 -4.47
C LEU A 211 7.13 -15.36 -3.70
N ARG A 212 7.95 -16.30 -4.15
CA ARG A 212 9.28 -16.54 -3.58
C ARG A 212 10.20 -15.33 -3.79
N GLU A 213 10.21 -14.71 -4.96
CA GLU A 213 11.00 -13.49 -5.20
C GLU A 213 10.48 -12.29 -4.38
N LEU A 214 9.16 -12.12 -4.26
CA LEU A 214 8.55 -11.10 -3.39
C LEU A 214 8.97 -11.31 -1.93
N LYS A 215 8.96 -12.55 -1.45
CA LYS A 215 9.38 -12.91 -0.10
C LYS A 215 10.87 -12.64 0.09
N LYS A 216 11.71 -13.04 -0.86
CA LYS A 216 13.16 -12.79 -0.84
C LYS A 216 13.48 -11.30 -0.79
N ALA A 217 12.73 -10.48 -1.54
CA ALA A 217 12.87 -9.03 -1.55
C ALA A 217 12.25 -8.33 -0.31
N GLY A 218 11.73 -9.08 0.66
CA GLY A 218 11.10 -8.53 1.85
C GLY A 218 9.74 -7.88 1.63
N ALA A 219 9.16 -8.00 0.43
CA ALA A 219 7.89 -7.37 0.11
C ALA A 219 6.68 -8.08 0.74
N ILE A 220 6.82 -9.38 1.00
CA ILE A 220 5.80 -10.20 1.66
C ILE A 220 6.41 -11.13 2.73
N ALA A 221 5.54 -11.59 3.62
CA ALA A 221 5.79 -12.70 4.52
C ALA A 221 4.75 -13.80 4.28
N GLU A 222 5.14 -15.04 4.57
CA GLU A 222 4.24 -16.20 4.50
C GLU A 222 4.09 -16.79 5.89
N THR A 223 2.85 -16.93 6.36
CA THR A 223 2.53 -17.63 7.61
C THR A 223 1.88 -18.97 7.27
N THR A 224 2.35 -20.04 7.88
CA THR A 224 1.74 -21.37 7.75
C THR A 224 0.81 -21.60 8.94
N LYS A 225 -0.43 -22.05 8.69
CA LYS A 225 -1.31 -22.63 9.70
C LYS A 225 -1.81 -24.00 9.26
N PHE A 226 -2.10 -24.86 10.23
CA PHE A 226 -2.78 -26.13 9.99
C PHE A 226 -4.28 -25.92 10.17
N VAL A 227 -5.06 -26.27 9.16
CA VAL A 227 -6.53 -26.22 9.19
C VAL A 227 -7.04 -27.58 8.75
N LYS A 228 -7.71 -28.32 9.64
CA LYS A 228 -8.24 -29.67 9.35
C LYS A 228 -7.19 -30.57 8.67
N ASP A 229 -6.00 -30.67 9.28
CA ASP A 229 -4.84 -31.44 8.81
C ASP A 229 -4.21 -31.00 7.46
N ALA A 230 -4.71 -29.93 6.85
CA ALA A 230 -4.11 -29.31 5.68
C ALA A 230 -3.20 -28.13 6.06
N ARG A 231 -2.01 -28.09 5.46
CA ARG A 231 -1.09 -26.96 5.59
C ARG A 231 -1.54 -25.82 4.68
N VAL A 232 -2.05 -24.74 5.26
CA VAL A 232 -2.46 -23.53 4.52
C VAL A 232 -1.42 -22.44 4.71
N LYS A 233 -1.03 -21.80 3.60
CA LYS A 233 -0.14 -20.64 3.61
C LYS A 233 -0.96 -19.37 3.38
N TYR A 234 -0.77 -18.40 4.25
CA TYR A 234 -1.31 -17.07 4.11
C TYR A 234 -0.21 -16.06 3.81
N ILE A 235 -0.55 -15.04 3.04
CA ILE A 235 0.38 -13.99 2.62
C ILE A 235 0.06 -12.69 3.31
N THR A 236 1.08 -12.07 3.88
CA THR A 236 1.02 -10.75 4.51
C THR A 236 1.90 -9.79 3.70
N LEU A 237 1.38 -8.61 3.35
CA LEU A 237 2.22 -7.58 2.75
C LEU A 237 3.08 -6.92 3.83
N ASN A 238 4.27 -6.50 3.43
CA ASN A 238 5.15 -5.75 4.30
C ASN A 238 4.54 -4.39 4.65
N PRO A 239 4.25 -4.11 5.92
CA PRO A 239 3.59 -2.88 6.33
C PRO A 239 4.50 -1.64 6.24
N PHE A 240 5.82 -1.84 6.06
CA PHE A 240 6.74 -0.75 5.77
C PHE A 240 6.72 -0.34 4.29
N ILE A 241 6.14 -1.15 3.40
CA ILE A 241 5.90 -0.80 2.00
C ILE A 241 4.44 -0.40 1.81
N PHE A 242 3.51 -1.23 2.27
CA PHE A 242 2.07 -1.02 2.09
C PHE A 242 1.28 -1.14 3.39
N TYR A 243 0.50 -0.12 3.72
CA TYR A 243 -0.31 -0.15 4.94
C TYR A 243 -1.59 0.65 4.79
N ARG A 244 -2.71 0.11 5.27
CA ARG A 244 -4.01 0.78 5.17
C ARG A 244 -4.26 1.76 6.32
N LYS A 245 -3.94 1.34 7.55
CA LYS A 245 -4.29 2.12 8.74
C LYS A 245 -3.48 3.41 8.90
N ALA A 246 -4.04 4.30 9.69
CA ALA A 246 -3.34 5.35 10.41
C ALA A 246 -2.15 4.84 11.24
N GLY A 247 -1.13 5.68 11.41
CA GLY A 247 -0.04 5.42 12.35
C GLY A 247 0.88 4.29 11.94
N GLN A 248 1.45 3.62 12.95
CA GLN A 248 2.42 2.55 12.76
C GLN A 248 1.74 1.17 12.80
N PRO A 249 2.34 0.15 12.16
CA PRO A 249 1.91 -1.24 12.30
C PRO A 249 2.09 -1.71 13.75
N ASP A 250 1.28 -2.68 14.19
CA ASP A 250 1.43 -3.27 15.52
C ASP A 250 2.75 -4.08 15.65
N ALA A 251 3.13 -4.39 16.89
CA ALA A 251 4.37 -5.10 17.18
C ALA A 251 4.48 -6.48 16.50
N SER A 252 3.35 -7.18 16.31
CA SER A 252 3.35 -8.50 15.66
C SER A 252 3.63 -8.38 14.17
N LEU A 253 3.01 -7.39 13.50
CA LEU A 253 3.30 -7.06 12.12
C LEU A 253 4.75 -6.57 11.94
N ILE A 254 5.25 -5.73 12.85
CA ILE A 254 6.66 -5.29 12.83
C ILE A 254 7.60 -6.49 12.96
N ALA A 255 7.39 -7.34 13.96
CA ALA A 255 8.25 -8.50 14.22
C ALA A 255 8.31 -9.47 13.02
N MET A 256 7.21 -9.62 12.27
CA MET A 256 7.16 -10.45 11.07
C MET A 256 8.13 -9.99 9.97
N PHE A 257 8.48 -8.70 9.94
CA PHE A 257 9.35 -8.09 8.92
C PHE A 257 10.66 -7.52 9.49
N ALA A 258 10.86 -7.53 10.80
CA ALA A 258 12.05 -7.00 11.49
C ALA A 258 13.34 -7.80 11.21
N SER A 259 13.24 -9.04 10.72
CA SER A 259 14.39 -9.90 10.41
C SER A 259 15.02 -9.65 9.04
N LYS A 260 14.56 -8.64 8.30
CA LYS A 260 15.08 -8.29 6.98
C LYS A 260 15.62 -6.88 7.02
N GLU A 261 16.95 -6.76 7.14
CA GLU A 261 17.65 -5.51 6.91
C GLU A 261 17.33 -4.99 5.49
N TYR A 262 17.01 -3.69 5.37
CA TYR A 262 16.77 -3.00 4.10
C TYR A 262 17.99 -2.17 3.71
#